data_AF-A0A1I0KX80-F1
#
_entry.id   AF-A0A1I0KX80-F1
#
_cell.length_a   1.000
_cell.length_b   1.000
_cell.length_c   1.000
_cell.angle_alpha   90.00
_cell.angle_beta   90.00
_cell.angle_gamma   90.00
#
_symmetry.space_group_name_H-M   'P 1'
#
loop_
_entity.id
_entity.type
_entity.pdbx_description
1 polymer ?
#
loop_
_entity_poly.entity_id
_entity_poly.type
_entity_poly.pdbx_seq_one_letter_code
_entity_poly.pdbx_strand_id
1 'polypeptide(L)'
;MDVPDVLVVPPLADFTTVVAPPAGTALLDLNEHLVRRLADPARLRAAADRRPGGPLTALIGRAAAAILARGAYDDAHVRAVGAALGLAADPAVRLAVDALELTEGSEESSRDLLGAARRCELFAPEIELAREVTRGRRAHVLIDRADQLPAAFALVAALGEGVTLCGRHVAEHRGALRRIPELAGVRWGGWSPDQLIRPPWCGRDGGEATGSGRGGVEPVRWIVGTRPVPGGGAPWAGRLDVARAAALPGEALARCRGLTLMLTRVDFLGVATGLTGGAADLRRLRAALPPGVPVTGELAVGAPGVTAEAAEESAELLAGGLAGVRPAGVRPYRMAVRAPWTAGGVLRRPPRAGHDLARWTEFDAPGGMSQDEVTILLRRWLERLPGVPAGRLAACSVAGPAAPGPPGAAWDPCTEVVAGAGPDGRGPGTFAVNLRSGRSIRLHHLLVAPVSRLAADPHALDHLAEPARRRLTAELAAAGVLR
;
A
#
# COMPACT_ATOMS: atom_id res chain seq x y z
N MET A 1 25.68 -24.17 22.77
CA MET A 1 25.39 -23.16 21.73
C MET A 1 24.03 -22.60 22.06
N ASP A 2 23.92 -21.31 22.36
CA ASP A 2 22.63 -20.68 22.63
C ASP A 2 21.76 -20.76 21.37
N VAL A 3 20.53 -21.24 21.53
CA VAL A 3 19.57 -21.30 20.43
C VAL A 3 19.14 -19.86 20.13
N PRO A 4 19.35 -19.35 18.90
CA PRO A 4 19.10 -17.94 18.60
C PRO A 4 17.63 -17.59 18.80
N ASP A 5 17.34 -16.38 19.27
CA ASP A 5 15.98 -15.84 19.34
C ASP A 5 15.35 -15.78 17.93
N VAL A 6 14.01 -15.68 17.86
CA VAL A 6 13.26 -15.52 16.60
C VAL A 6 12.60 -14.15 16.55
N LEU A 7 12.80 -13.42 15.47
CA LEU A 7 12.01 -12.24 15.10
C LEU A 7 10.91 -12.67 14.15
N VAL A 8 9.67 -12.60 14.60
CA VAL A 8 8.47 -12.93 13.84
C VAL A 8 7.89 -11.65 13.25
N VAL A 9 7.77 -11.59 11.93
CA VAL A 9 7.03 -10.53 11.22
C VAL A 9 5.63 -11.04 10.95
N PRO A 10 4.59 -10.53 11.65
CA PRO A 10 3.21 -10.96 11.43
C PRO A 10 2.73 -10.62 10.01
N PRO A 11 1.70 -11.32 9.51
CA PRO A 11 0.90 -10.90 8.38
C PRO A 11 0.59 -9.39 8.34
N LEU A 12 0.46 -8.86 7.11
CA LEU A 12 0.09 -7.47 6.81
C LEU A 12 1.18 -6.44 7.11
N ALA A 13 2.43 -6.89 7.16
CA ALA A 13 3.56 -6.02 6.91
C ALA A 13 3.61 -5.62 5.42
N ASP A 14 4.38 -4.59 5.10
CA ASP A 14 4.64 -4.20 3.70
C ASP A 14 5.41 -5.33 2.99
N PHE A 15 4.76 -6.03 2.05
CA PHE A 15 5.37 -7.17 1.35
C PHE A 15 6.47 -6.76 0.36
N THR A 16 6.62 -5.45 0.11
CA THR A 16 7.69 -4.92 -0.74
C THR A 16 8.95 -4.61 0.05
N THR A 17 8.91 -4.73 1.38
CA THR A 17 10.06 -4.61 2.26
C THR A 17 10.45 -5.94 2.89
N VAL A 18 11.67 -5.99 3.41
CA VAL A 18 12.18 -7.06 4.24
C VAL A 18 12.79 -6.45 5.50
N VAL A 19 12.65 -7.16 6.61
CA VAL A 19 13.20 -6.75 7.90
C VAL A 19 14.65 -7.22 8.00
N ALA A 20 15.55 -6.32 8.39
CA ALA A 20 16.91 -6.71 8.77
C ALA A 20 16.92 -7.12 10.25
N PRO A 21 17.03 -8.43 10.58
CA PRO A 21 16.99 -8.87 11.97
C PRO A 21 18.22 -8.38 12.74
N PRO A 22 18.10 -8.10 14.05
CA PRO A 22 19.25 -7.86 14.90
C PRO A 22 20.25 -9.03 14.86
N ALA A 23 21.53 -8.76 15.09
CA ALA A 23 22.54 -9.80 15.17
C ALA A 23 22.16 -10.88 16.19
N GLY A 24 22.34 -12.16 15.83
CA GLY A 24 21.99 -13.30 16.69
C GLY A 24 20.50 -13.68 16.69
N THR A 25 19.66 -13.03 15.89
CA THR A 25 18.22 -13.34 15.76
C THR A 25 17.90 -13.94 14.40
N ALA A 26 17.13 -15.04 14.37
CA ALA A 26 16.60 -15.60 13.12
C ALA A 26 15.31 -14.87 12.72
N LEU A 27 15.13 -14.56 11.43
CA LEU A 27 13.91 -13.96 10.91
C LEU A 27 12.89 -15.04 10.49
N LEU A 28 11.65 -14.91 10.96
CA LEU A 28 10.49 -15.63 10.46
C LEU A 28 9.50 -14.62 9.86
N ASP A 29 9.50 -14.48 8.53
CA ASP A 29 8.62 -13.57 7.81
C ASP A 29 7.29 -14.26 7.44
N LEU A 30 6.29 -14.15 8.33
CA LEU A 30 4.96 -14.73 8.11
C LEU A 30 4.15 -13.92 7.10
N ASN A 31 4.46 -12.62 6.93
CA ASN A 31 3.84 -11.80 5.90
C ASN A 31 4.22 -12.30 4.51
N GLU A 32 5.51 -12.58 4.29
CA GLU A 32 5.98 -13.18 3.05
C GLU A 32 5.35 -14.56 2.81
N HIS A 33 5.22 -15.39 3.85
CA HIS A 33 4.54 -16.68 3.74
C HIS A 33 3.07 -16.51 3.31
N LEU A 34 2.31 -15.63 3.98
CA LEU A 34 0.92 -15.34 3.65
C LEU A 34 0.79 -14.84 2.19
N VAL A 35 1.59 -13.87 1.80
CA VAL A 35 1.53 -13.28 0.45
C VAL A 35 1.87 -14.32 -0.61
N ARG A 36 2.93 -15.13 -0.42
CA ARG A 36 3.25 -16.23 -1.34
C ARG A 36 2.11 -17.24 -1.45
N ARG A 37 1.42 -17.53 -0.35
CA ARG A 37 0.32 -18.50 -0.30
C ARG A 37 -0.94 -17.98 -0.98
N LEU A 38 -1.29 -16.72 -0.77
CA LEU A 38 -2.52 -16.11 -1.32
C LEU A 38 -2.34 -15.63 -2.75
N ALA A 39 -1.15 -15.12 -3.09
CA ALA A 39 -0.81 -14.63 -4.43
C ALA A 39 -0.14 -15.70 -5.32
N ASP A 40 -0.29 -16.99 -5.01
CA ASP A 40 0.15 -18.08 -5.90
C ASP A 40 -0.75 -18.14 -7.15
N PRO A 41 -0.21 -17.94 -8.38
CA PRO A 41 -0.98 -18.00 -9.61
C PRO A 41 -1.79 -19.29 -9.79
N ALA A 42 -1.25 -20.44 -9.37
CA ALA A 42 -1.93 -21.72 -9.52
C ALA A 42 -3.16 -21.80 -8.61
N ARG A 43 -3.03 -21.35 -7.36
CA ARG A 43 -4.13 -21.31 -6.39
C ARG A 43 -5.22 -20.32 -6.79
N LEU A 44 -4.84 -19.15 -7.31
CA LEU A 44 -5.80 -18.14 -7.79
C LEU A 44 -6.63 -18.67 -8.96
N ARG A 45 -6.02 -19.38 -9.91
CA ARG A 45 -6.76 -20.05 -11.01
C ARG A 45 -7.72 -21.10 -10.48
N ALA A 46 -7.25 -21.99 -9.60
CA ALA A 46 -8.08 -23.04 -9.01
C ALA A 46 -9.23 -22.47 -8.14
N ALA A 47 -9.02 -21.34 -7.46
CA ALA A 47 -10.09 -20.64 -6.74
C ALA A 47 -11.10 -20.01 -7.72
N ALA A 48 -10.63 -19.38 -8.80
CA ALA A 48 -11.48 -18.80 -9.83
C ALA A 48 -12.33 -19.87 -10.57
N ASP A 49 -11.82 -21.09 -10.74
CA ASP A 49 -12.57 -22.20 -11.33
C ASP A 49 -13.75 -22.65 -10.44
N ARG A 50 -13.59 -22.60 -9.11
CA ARG A 50 -14.64 -22.91 -8.14
C ARG A 50 -15.71 -21.82 -7.98
N ARG A 51 -15.43 -20.60 -8.47
CA ARG A 51 -16.34 -19.43 -8.47
C ARG A 51 -16.98 -19.06 -7.11
N PRO A 52 -16.27 -19.11 -5.97
CA PRO A 52 -16.89 -18.89 -4.65
C PRO A 52 -17.50 -17.49 -4.44
N GLY A 53 -17.07 -16.48 -5.21
CA GLY A 53 -17.59 -15.10 -5.13
C GLY A 53 -18.28 -14.61 -6.40
N GLY A 54 -18.72 -15.51 -7.28
CA GLY A 54 -19.41 -15.16 -8.53
C GLY A 54 -18.49 -14.88 -9.74
N PRO A 55 -19.07 -14.55 -10.91
CA PRO A 55 -18.34 -14.49 -12.18
C PRO A 55 -17.25 -13.41 -12.26
N LEU A 56 -17.53 -12.19 -11.79
CA LEU A 56 -16.56 -11.09 -11.81
C LEU A 56 -15.34 -11.40 -10.94
N THR A 57 -15.56 -11.92 -9.73
CA THR A 57 -14.53 -12.36 -8.80
C THR A 57 -13.62 -13.43 -9.42
N ALA A 58 -14.19 -14.38 -10.16
CA ALA A 58 -13.43 -15.38 -10.89
C ALA A 58 -12.57 -14.75 -12.01
N LEU A 59 -13.10 -13.79 -12.76
CA LEU A 59 -12.35 -13.06 -13.78
C LEU A 59 -11.18 -12.27 -13.17
N ILE A 60 -11.40 -11.59 -12.05
CA ILE A 60 -10.35 -10.87 -11.29
C ILE A 60 -9.26 -11.84 -10.84
N GLY A 61 -9.63 -13.00 -10.28
CA GLY A 61 -8.66 -14.02 -9.86
C GLY A 61 -7.81 -14.56 -11.01
N ARG A 62 -8.40 -14.76 -12.20
CA ARG A 62 -7.64 -15.18 -13.39
C ARG A 62 -6.71 -14.09 -13.89
N ALA A 63 -7.15 -12.84 -13.92
CA ALA A 63 -6.34 -11.70 -14.34
C ALA A 63 -5.15 -11.48 -13.38
N ALA A 64 -5.39 -11.54 -12.07
CA ALA A 64 -4.32 -11.48 -11.07
C ALA A 64 -3.31 -12.62 -11.23
N ALA A 65 -3.78 -13.86 -11.44
CA ALA A 65 -2.89 -15.00 -11.70
C ALA A 65 -2.05 -14.83 -12.96
N ALA A 66 -2.61 -14.26 -14.04
CA ALA A 66 -1.89 -13.99 -15.27
C ALA A 66 -0.80 -12.94 -15.07
N ILE A 67 -1.12 -11.81 -14.41
CA ILE A 67 -0.13 -10.76 -14.09
C ILE A 67 0.99 -11.29 -13.20
N LEU A 68 0.67 -12.02 -12.15
CA LEU A 68 1.67 -12.57 -11.22
C LEU A 68 2.59 -13.59 -11.89
N ALA A 69 2.06 -14.37 -12.85
CA ALA A 69 2.84 -15.33 -13.62
C ALA A 69 3.84 -14.67 -14.58
N ARG A 70 3.71 -13.37 -14.90
CA ARG A 70 4.70 -12.63 -15.71
C ARG A 70 6.04 -12.48 -14.99
N GLY A 71 6.07 -12.53 -13.65
CA GLY A 71 7.29 -12.37 -12.85
C GLY A 71 7.88 -10.95 -12.86
N ALA A 72 7.17 -9.97 -13.41
CA ALA A 72 7.56 -8.56 -13.35
C ALA A 72 7.23 -7.96 -11.97
N TYR A 73 8.08 -7.07 -11.46
CA TYR A 73 7.91 -6.37 -10.18
C TYR A 73 7.58 -4.89 -10.42
N ASP A 74 6.32 -4.64 -10.81
CA ASP A 74 5.80 -3.31 -11.15
C ASP A 74 4.44 -3.01 -10.46
N ASP A 75 3.79 -1.90 -10.81
CA ASP A 75 2.48 -1.54 -10.24
C ASP A 75 1.39 -2.60 -10.53
N ALA A 76 1.48 -3.30 -11.67
CA ALA A 76 0.54 -4.37 -11.99
C ALA A 76 0.72 -5.56 -11.04
N HIS A 77 1.97 -5.92 -10.71
CA HIS A 77 2.26 -6.91 -9.69
C HIS A 77 1.65 -6.53 -8.34
N VAL A 78 1.85 -5.29 -7.90
CA VAL A 78 1.28 -4.82 -6.62
C VAL A 78 -0.25 -4.89 -6.63
N ARG A 79 -0.90 -4.45 -7.72
CA ARG A 79 -2.36 -4.57 -7.88
C ARG A 79 -2.82 -6.02 -7.88
N ALA A 80 -2.08 -6.93 -8.50
CA ALA A 80 -2.42 -8.34 -8.54
C ALA A 80 -2.27 -9.02 -7.16
N VAL A 81 -1.25 -8.68 -6.38
CA VAL A 81 -1.16 -9.09 -4.97
C VAL A 81 -2.33 -8.53 -4.17
N GLY A 82 -2.65 -7.24 -4.35
CA GLY A 82 -3.82 -6.61 -3.71
C GLY A 82 -5.14 -7.31 -4.03
N ALA A 83 -5.35 -7.68 -5.29
CA ALA A 83 -6.50 -8.47 -5.72
C ALA A 83 -6.50 -9.86 -5.07
N ALA A 84 -5.36 -10.55 -5.03
CA ALA A 84 -5.24 -11.85 -4.36
C ALA A 84 -5.58 -11.79 -2.86
N LEU A 85 -5.13 -10.74 -2.17
CA LEU A 85 -5.47 -10.49 -0.77
C LEU A 85 -6.98 -10.24 -0.60
N GLY A 86 -7.58 -9.37 -1.44
CA GLY A 86 -9.02 -9.08 -1.38
C GLY A 86 -9.93 -10.26 -1.77
N LEU A 87 -9.40 -11.25 -2.49
CA LEU A 87 -10.09 -12.49 -2.80
C LEU A 87 -10.04 -13.53 -1.66
N ALA A 88 -9.15 -13.33 -0.68
CA ALA A 88 -9.10 -14.19 0.49
C ALA A 88 -10.32 -13.94 1.38
N ALA A 89 -11.15 -14.96 1.53
CA ALA A 89 -12.35 -14.89 2.35
C ALA A 89 -12.02 -15.28 3.79
N ASP A 90 -12.50 -14.48 4.74
CA ASP A 90 -12.48 -14.76 6.17
C ASP A 90 -13.69 -14.08 6.82
N PRO A 91 -14.36 -14.72 7.80
CA PRO A 91 -15.53 -14.12 8.45
C PRO A 91 -15.17 -12.96 9.39
N ALA A 92 -13.94 -12.92 9.92
CA ALA A 92 -13.52 -11.91 10.89
C ALA A 92 -12.90 -10.67 10.24
N VAL A 93 -12.20 -10.85 9.11
CA VAL A 93 -11.40 -9.77 8.49
C VAL A 93 -11.55 -9.74 6.97
N ARG A 94 -11.40 -8.55 6.40
CA ARG A 94 -11.24 -8.32 4.96
C ARG A 94 -9.88 -7.72 4.70
N LEU A 95 -9.16 -8.28 3.74
CA LEU A 95 -7.83 -7.79 3.39
C LEU A 95 -7.88 -6.85 2.20
N ALA A 96 -7.00 -5.85 2.21
CA ALA A 96 -6.66 -5.03 1.07
C ALA A 96 -5.12 -4.99 0.92
N VAL A 97 -4.64 -4.39 -0.17
CA VAL A 97 -3.20 -4.34 -0.49
C VAL A 97 -2.34 -3.72 0.63
N ASP A 98 -2.90 -2.75 1.36
CA ASP A 98 -2.19 -1.98 2.38
C ASP A 98 -3.06 -1.70 3.61
N ALA A 99 -4.10 -2.49 3.82
CA ALA A 99 -5.02 -2.36 4.95
C ALA A 99 -5.67 -3.71 5.29
N LEU A 100 -6.24 -3.77 6.49
CA LEU A 100 -7.16 -4.79 6.93
C LEU A 100 -8.37 -4.08 7.52
N GLU A 101 -9.57 -4.58 7.22
CA GLU A 101 -10.81 -4.12 7.82
C GLU A 101 -11.40 -5.25 8.66
N LEU A 102 -11.95 -4.93 9.84
CA LEU A 102 -12.74 -5.90 10.60
C LEU A 102 -14.13 -6.02 9.99
N THR A 103 -14.62 -7.24 9.80
CA THR A 103 -16.00 -7.45 9.31
C THR A 103 -17.03 -6.92 10.30
N GLU A 104 -16.70 -6.94 11.60
CA GLU A 104 -17.52 -6.39 12.69
C GLU A 104 -16.63 -5.67 13.70
N GLY A 105 -17.13 -4.55 14.24
CA GLY A 105 -16.44 -3.77 15.28
C GLY A 105 -15.46 -2.73 14.73
N SER A 106 -14.50 -2.32 15.57
CA SER A 106 -13.56 -1.23 15.29
C SER A 106 -12.11 -1.66 15.51
N GLU A 107 -11.22 -1.28 14.58
CA GLU A 107 -9.76 -1.40 14.75
C GLU A 107 -9.20 -0.52 15.87
N GLU A 108 -10.01 0.38 16.44
CA GLU A 108 -9.64 1.21 17.57
C GLU A 108 -10.07 0.60 18.92
N SER A 109 -10.74 -0.56 18.91
CA SER A 109 -11.12 -1.31 20.10
C SER A 109 -10.27 -2.56 20.25
N SER A 110 -9.57 -2.70 21.38
CA SER A 110 -8.81 -3.92 21.67
C SER A 110 -9.70 -5.15 21.74
N ARG A 111 -10.92 -5.01 22.30
CA ARG A 111 -11.91 -6.08 22.39
C ARG A 111 -12.29 -6.63 21.03
N ASP A 112 -12.55 -5.75 20.07
CA ASP A 112 -12.96 -6.15 18.72
C ASP A 112 -11.80 -6.80 17.97
N LEU A 113 -10.59 -6.24 18.08
CA LEU A 113 -9.38 -6.82 17.51
C LEU A 113 -9.06 -8.21 18.09
N LEU A 114 -9.19 -8.40 19.40
CA LEU A 114 -9.03 -9.71 20.06
C LEU A 114 -10.14 -10.69 19.63
N GLY A 115 -11.38 -10.19 19.48
CA GLY A 115 -12.48 -10.96 18.93
C GLY A 115 -12.19 -11.46 17.51
N ALA A 116 -11.70 -10.56 16.64
CA ALA A 116 -11.31 -10.89 15.29
C ALA A 116 -10.11 -11.86 15.26
N ALA A 117 -9.09 -11.64 16.09
CA ALA A 117 -7.94 -12.53 16.20
C ALA A 117 -8.33 -13.98 16.55
N ARG A 118 -9.35 -14.17 17.38
CA ARG A 118 -9.87 -15.50 17.75
C ARG A 118 -10.69 -16.18 16.65
N ARG A 119 -11.40 -15.40 15.83
CA ARG A 119 -12.30 -15.91 14.76
C ARG A 119 -11.62 -16.03 13.41
N CYS A 120 -10.50 -15.34 13.20
CA CYS A 120 -9.77 -15.32 11.95
C CYS A 120 -9.08 -16.66 11.71
N GLU A 121 -9.51 -17.37 10.68
CA GLU A 121 -8.92 -18.64 10.24
C GLU A 121 -7.85 -18.40 9.17
N LEU A 122 -7.91 -17.25 8.49
CA LEU A 122 -7.02 -16.92 7.38
C LEU A 122 -5.54 -17.01 7.73
N PHE A 123 -5.16 -16.66 8.97
CA PHE A 123 -3.77 -16.68 9.43
C PHE A 123 -3.33 -18.00 10.06
N ALA A 124 -4.22 -19.00 10.20
CA ALA A 124 -3.91 -20.24 10.91
C ALA A 124 -2.63 -20.95 10.41
N PRO A 125 -2.36 -21.06 9.08
CA PRO A 125 -1.11 -21.66 8.61
C PRO A 125 0.15 -20.92 9.08
N GLU A 126 0.10 -19.58 9.12
CA GLU A 126 1.20 -18.75 9.59
C GLU A 126 1.39 -18.83 11.11
N ILE A 127 0.30 -18.96 11.87
CA ILE A 127 0.34 -19.15 13.32
C ILE A 127 0.96 -20.51 13.68
N GLU A 128 0.56 -21.59 13.00
CA GLU A 128 1.13 -22.92 13.24
C GLU A 128 2.62 -22.98 12.89
N LEU A 129 3.02 -22.37 11.76
CA LEU A 129 4.44 -22.24 11.40
C LEU A 129 5.23 -21.50 12.48
N ALA A 130 4.67 -20.44 13.07
CA ALA A 130 5.30 -19.74 14.18
C ALA A 130 5.52 -20.65 15.39
N ARG A 131 4.48 -21.40 15.82
CA ARG A 131 4.55 -22.33 16.95
C ARG A 131 5.63 -23.38 16.77
N GLU A 132 5.79 -23.90 15.56
CA GLU A 132 6.82 -24.88 15.23
C GLU A 132 8.22 -24.29 15.33
N VAL A 133 8.45 -23.13 14.69
CA VAL A 133 9.77 -22.51 14.57
C VAL A 133 10.26 -21.89 15.89
N THR A 134 9.34 -21.42 16.74
CA THR A 134 9.68 -20.80 18.03
C THR A 134 9.68 -21.80 19.19
N ARG A 135 9.45 -23.09 18.94
CA ARG A 135 9.45 -24.12 20.00
C ARG A 135 10.79 -24.12 20.73
N GLY A 136 10.75 -23.85 22.05
CA GLY A 136 11.95 -23.77 22.90
C GLY A 136 12.81 -22.51 22.71
N ARG A 137 12.30 -21.49 22.00
CA ARG A 137 13.03 -20.25 21.66
C ARG A 137 12.22 -19.04 22.11
N ARG A 138 12.90 -17.91 22.38
CA ARG A 138 12.19 -16.65 22.63
C ARG A 138 11.74 -16.04 21.30
N ALA A 139 10.52 -15.52 21.29
CA ALA A 139 9.92 -14.89 20.12
C ALA A 139 9.78 -13.39 20.33
N HIS A 140 10.25 -12.60 19.37
CA HIS A 140 10.03 -11.17 19.26
C HIS A 140 9.01 -10.96 18.13
N VAL A 141 7.83 -10.44 18.42
CA VAL A 141 6.78 -10.19 17.43
C VAL A 141 6.84 -8.71 17.03
N LEU A 142 7.10 -8.46 15.74
CA LEU A 142 7.26 -7.11 15.19
C LEU A 142 5.91 -6.49 14.80
N ILE A 143 5.51 -5.42 15.47
CA ILE A 143 4.30 -4.65 15.14
C ILE A 143 4.71 -3.22 14.77
N ASP A 144 4.81 -2.96 13.47
CA ASP A 144 5.12 -1.63 12.91
C ASP A 144 3.87 -0.91 12.41
N ARG A 145 2.77 -1.64 12.21
CA ARG A 145 1.47 -1.14 11.75
C ARG A 145 0.34 -1.71 12.59
N ALA A 146 -0.71 -0.92 12.77
CA ALA A 146 -1.89 -1.35 13.52
C ALA A 146 -2.67 -2.48 12.82
N ASP A 147 -2.63 -2.53 11.49
CA ASP A 147 -3.30 -3.55 10.68
C ASP A 147 -2.77 -4.97 10.98
N GLN A 148 -1.57 -5.07 11.59
CA GLN A 148 -0.97 -6.33 12.03
C GLN A 148 -1.54 -6.83 13.36
N LEU A 149 -2.29 -6.01 14.12
CA LEU A 149 -2.74 -6.34 15.47
C LEU A 149 -3.58 -7.63 15.56
N PRO A 150 -4.54 -7.92 14.65
CA PRO A 150 -5.27 -9.19 14.71
C PRO A 150 -4.34 -10.40 14.65
N ALA A 151 -3.40 -10.40 13.70
CA ALA A 151 -2.44 -11.49 13.56
C ALA A 151 -1.43 -11.53 14.72
N ALA A 152 -0.98 -10.38 15.21
CA ALA A 152 -0.08 -10.30 16.36
C ALA A 152 -0.73 -10.80 17.66
N PHE A 153 -2.01 -10.51 17.89
CA PHE A 153 -2.76 -11.04 19.03
C PHE A 153 -2.97 -12.54 18.93
N ALA A 154 -3.27 -13.07 17.73
CA ALA A 154 -3.32 -14.51 17.50
C ALA A 154 -1.96 -15.18 17.76
N LEU A 155 -0.86 -14.56 17.35
CA LEU A 155 0.50 -15.03 17.66
C LEU A 155 0.79 -15.03 19.16
N VAL A 156 0.47 -13.96 19.88
CA VAL A 156 0.66 -13.90 21.35
C VAL A 156 -0.13 -15.02 22.03
N ALA A 157 -1.39 -15.23 21.64
CA ALA A 157 -2.23 -16.29 22.19
C ALA A 157 -1.67 -17.69 21.90
N ALA A 158 -1.14 -17.92 20.70
CA ALA A 158 -0.63 -19.23 20.26
C ALA A 158 0.76 -19.57 20.82
N LEU A 159 1.61 -18.56 21.00
CA LEU A 159 2.99 -18.71 21.46
C LEU A 159 3.11 -18.69 22.99
N GLY A 160 2.17 -18.05 23.69
CA GLY A 160 2.09 -18.03 25.15
C GLY A 160 3.16 -17.16 25.81
N GLU A 161 3.63 -17.60 26.98
CA GLU A 161 4.60 -16.84 27.79
C GLU A 161 5.98 -16.74 27.10
N GLY A 162 6.65 -15.59 27.27
CA GLY A 162 7.99 -15.37 26.71
C GLY A 162 8.02 -14.60 25.38
N VAL A 163 6.86 -14.20 24.85
CA VAL A 163 6.76 -13.28 23.71
C VAL A 163 7.16 -11.86 24.10
N THR A 164 7.98 -11.23 23.27
CA THR A 164 8.30 -9.81 23.33
C THR A 164 7.66 -9.08 22.17
N LEU A 165 6.82 -8.08 22.43
CA LEU A 165 6.29 -7.19 21.39
C LEU A 165 7.30 -6.06 21.13
N CYS A 166 7.64 -5.83 19.87
CA CYS A 166 8.56 -4.77 19.44
C CYS A 166 8.02 -4.05 18.19
N GLY A 167 8.75 -3.05 17.71
CA GLY A 167 8.34 -2.27 16.53
C GLY A 167 7.79 -0.90 16.86
N ARG A 168 7.58 -0.12 15.81
CA ARG A 168 7.16 1.28 15.88
C ARG A 168 5.79 1.44 16.53
N HIS A 169 4.81 0.63 16.12
CA HIS A 169 3.46 0.75 16.66
C HIS A 169 3.45 0.43 18.15
N VAL A 170 4.22 -0.58 18.58
CA VAL A 170 4.41 -0.88 20.00
C VAL A 170 5.07 0.28 20.74
N ALA A 171 6.12 0.90 20.18
CA ALA A 171 6.78 2.04 20.81
C ALA A 171 5.84 3.25 21.00
N GLU A 172 5.04 3.57 19.99
CA GLU A 172 4.11 4.71 19.99
C GLU A 172 2.90 4.48 20.92
N HIS A 173 2.39 3.24 20.96
CA HIS A 173 1.13 2.89 21.62
C HIS A 173 1.29 1.99 22.86
N ARG A 174 2.51 1.81 23.38
CA ARG A 174 2.82 0.94 24.54
C ARG A 174 1.87 1.12 25.72
N GLY A 175 1.55 2.36 26.07
CA GLY A 175 0.68 2.67 27.20
C GLY A 175 -0.76 2.17 27.01
N ALA A 176 -1.26 2.16 25.77
CA ALA A 176 -2.58 1.63 25.45
C ALA A 176 -2.56 0.10 25.42
N LEU A 177 -1.57 -0.49 24.74
CA LEU A 177 -1.42 -1.95 24.64
C LEU A 177 -1.24 -2.62 26.02
N ARG A 178 -0.53 -1.97 26.96
CA ARG A 178 -0.36 -2.45 28.34
C ARG A 178 -1.65 -2.58 29.15
N ARG A 179 -2.72 -1.89 28.77
CA ARG A 179 -4.01 -1.97 29.45
C ARG A 179 -4.85 -3.17 29.03
N ILE A 180 -4.43 -3.88 27.97
CA ILE A 180 -5.12 -5.06 27.45
C ILE A 180 -4.77 -6.25 28.35
N PRO A 181 -5.74 -6.86 29.06
CA PRO A 181 -5.48 -7.97 29.98
C PRO A 181 -4.80 -9.18 29.32
N GLU A 182 -5.18 -9.49 28.08
CA GLU A 182 -4.62 -10.60 27.29
C GLU A 182 -3.12 -10.42 26.96
N LEU A 183 -2.58 -9.20 27.15
CA LEU A 183 -1.17 -8.90 26.97
C LEU A 183 -0.39 -8.82 28.29
N ALA A 184 -0.98 -9.16 29.45
CA ALA A 184 -0.33 -9.01 30.75
C ALA A 184 1.02 -9.77 30.86
N GLY A 185 1.16 -10.91 30.18
CA GLY A 185 2.38 -11.73 30.18
C GLY A 185 3.44 -11.34 29.15
N VAL A 186 3.18 -10.37 28.27
CA VAL A 186 4.13 -10.02 27.19
C VAL A 186 5.22 -9.06 27.68
N ARG A 187 6.43 -9.25 27.17
CA ARG A 187 7.52 -8.29 27.33
C ARG A 187 7.42 -7.21 26.24
N TRP A 188 8.05 -6.07 26.50
CA TRP A 188 7.98 -4.90 25.63
C TRP A 188 9.39 -4.48 25.19
N GLY A 189 9.68 -4.61 23.90
CA GLY A 189 10.88 -4.12 23.25
C GLY A 189 10.71 -2.66 22.82
N GLY A 190 11.64 -1.79 23.22
CA GLY A 190 11.67 -0.38 22.80
C GLY A 190 12.36 -0.13 21.46
N TRP A 191 12.61 -1.18 20.67
CA TRP A 191 13.36 -1.12 19.42
C TRP A 191 12.49 -1.55 18.23
N SER A 192 12.86 -1.08 17.04
CA SER A 192 12.27 -1.49 15.76
C SER A 192 13.41 -1.78 14.76
N PRO A 193 13.46 -2.97 14.16
CA PRO A 193 14.51 -3.36 13.22
C PRO A 193 14.47 -2.48 11.97
N ASP A 194 15.59 -2.38 11.25
CA ASP A 194 15.63 -1.68 9.96
C ASP A 194 14.77 -2.41 8.93
N GLN A 195 14.09 -1.65 8.09
CA GLN A 195 13.37 -2.18 6.93
C GLN A 195 14.12 -1.80 5.67
N LEU A 196 14.25 -2.75 4.74
CA LEU A 196 14.90 -2.58 3.45
C LEU A 196 13.87 -2.82 2.37
N ILE A 197 13.89 -2.03 1.30
CA ILE A 197 13.10 -2.35 0.11
C ILE A 197 13.70 -3.61 -0.53
N ARG A 198 12.86 -4.59 -0.85
CA ARG A 198 13.33 -5.86 -1.43
C ARG A 198 13.99 -5.56 -2.79
N PRO A 199 15.17 -6.15 -3.09
CA PRO A 199 15.93 -5.85 -4.31
C PRO A 199 15.15 -5.88 -5.63
N PRO A 200 14.18 -6.80 -5.86
CA PRO A 200 13.41 -6.82 -7.10
C PRO A 200 12.64 -5.52 -7.40
N TRP A 201 12.34 -4.71 -6.38
CA TRP A 201 11.66 -3.42 -6.54
C TRP A 201 12.61 -2.22 -6.73
N CYS A 202 13.92 -2.42 -6.52
CA CYS A 202 14.93 -1.36 -6.58
C CYS A 202 15.57 -1.22 -7.98
N GLY A 203 15.29 -2.14 -8.91
CA GLY A 203 15.94 -2.19 -10.23
C GLY A 203 15.11 -1.57 -11.35
N ARG A 204 15.55 -0.43 -11.88
CA ARG A 204 15.19 0.06 -13.22
C ARG A 204 16.36 0.64 -14.01
N ASP A 205 17.57 0.62 -13.45
CA ASP A 205 18.77 0.90 -14.23
C ASP A 205 18.98 -0.29 -15.17
N GLY A 206 18.52 -0.14 -16.41
CA GLY A 206 18.68 -1.10 -17.50
C GLY A 206 20.13 -1.26 -17.93
N GLY A 207 20.98 -1.75 -17.03
CA GLY A 207 22.15 -2.51 -17.40
C GLY A 207 21.72 -3.96 -17.48
N GLU A 208 21.79 -4.54 -18.66
CA GLU A 208 21.83 -6.00 -18.82
C GLU A 208 22.62 -6.60 -17.66
N ALA A 209 22.05 -7.58 -16.97
CA ALA A 209 22.83 -8.54 -16.21
C ALA A 209 23.61 -9.44 -17.19
N THR A 210 24.37 -8.83 -18.09
CA THR A 210 25.42 -9.52 -18.83
C THR A 210 26.54 -9.80 -17.83
N GLY A 211 27.06 -11.01 -17.95
CA GLY A 211 27.88 -11.66 -16.94
C GLY A 211 29.03 -10.81 -16.39
N SER A 212 29.44 -11.18 -15.18
CA SER A 212 30.67 -10.80 -14.48
C SER A 212 30.67 -9.41 -13.81
N GLY A 213 30.11 -9.35 -12.60
CA GLY A 213 30.41 -8.27 -11.67
C GLY A 213 29.74 -8.46 -10.32
N ARG A 214 30.52 -8.72 -9.26
CA ARG A 214 30.10 -8.73 -7.85
C ARG A 214 29.71 -7.31 -7.34
N GLY A 215 28.93 -6.55 -8.11
CA GLY A 215 28.38 -5.26 -7.70
C GLY A 215 26.96 -5.45 -7.19
N GLY A 216 26.81 -5.87 -5.93
CA GLY A 216 25.47 -5.98 -5.33
C GLY A 216 24.75 -4.63 -5.34
N VAL A 217 23.48 -4.60 -5.72
CA VAL A 217 22.64 -3.41 -5.59
C VAL A 217 22.65 -2.97 -4.12
N GLU A 218 23.08 -1.74 -3.86
CA GLU A 218 23.17 -1.20 -2.51
C GLU A 218 21.78 -1.22 -1.83
N PRO A 219 21.61 -1.84 -0.65
CA PRO A 219 20.30 -1.98 -0.02
C PRO A 219 19.66 -0.62 0.29
N VAL A 220 18.44 -0.39 -0.21
CA VAL A 220 17.70 0.85 0.03
C VAL A 220 16.91 0.73 1.32
N ARG A 221 17.23 1.56 2.32
CA ARG A 221 16.49 1.59 3.60
C ARG A 221 15.14 2.27 3.43
N TRP A 222 14.10 1.68 3.99
CA TRP A 222 12.74 2.23 3.99
C TRP A 222 12.45 3.03 5.26
N ILE A 223 12.12 4.30 5.09
CA ILE A 223 11.96 5.26 6.19
C ILE A 223 10.53 5.80 6.23
N VAL A 224 9.91 5.69 7.41
CA VAL A 224 8.52 6.12 7.65
C VAL A 224 8.37 6.80 9.00
N GLY A 225 7.35 7.66 9.15
CA GLY A 225 7.00 8.27 10.42
C GLY A 225 8.06 9.25 10.91
N THR A 226 8.66 9.00 12.07
CA THR A 226 9.72 9.80 12.70
C THR A 226 11.11 9.13 12.67
N ARG A 227 11.22 7.92 12.09
CA ARG A 227 12.47 7.14 12.06
C ARG A 227 13.61 7.95 11.42
N PRO A 228 14.78 8.09 12.05
CA PRO A 228 15.88 8.88 11.50
C PRO A 228 16.33 8.33 10.15
N VAL A 229 16.74 9.23 9.27
CA VAL A 229 17.34 8.87 7.99
C VAL A 229 18.73 8.26 8.26
N PRO A 230 19.19 7.26 7.50
CA PRO A 230 20.48 6.64 7.74
C PRO A 230 21.63 7.66 7.69
N GLY A 231 22.53 7.62 8.66
CA GLY A 231 23.80 8.36 8.60
C GLY A 231 24.79 7.69 7.64
N GLY A 232 25.86 8.41 7.28
CA GLY A 232 27.00 7.84 6.55
C GLY A 232 26.75 7.56 5.07
N GLY A 233 25.74 8.18 4.46
CA GLY A 233 25.53 8.13 3.01
C GLY A 233 24.83 6.86 2.48
N ALA A 234 24.21 6.03 3.32
CA ALA A 234 23.44 4.88 2.83
C ALA A 234 22.17 5.34 2.06
N PRO A 235 21.80 4.67 0.95
CA PRO A 235 20.61 5.02 0.17
C PRO A 235 19.35 4.69 0.94
N TRP A 236 18.34 5.53 0.75
CA TRP A 236 17.06 5.38 1.42
C TRP A 236 15.91 5.83 0.53
N ALA A 237 14.72 5.38 0.84
CA ALA A 237 13.47 5.89 0.32
C ALA A 237 12.48 6.00 1.46
N GLY A 238 11.44 6.82 1.32
CA GLY A 238 10.53 7.00 2.44
C GLY A 238 9.15 7.55 2.11
N ARG A 239 8.27 7.39 3.09
CA ARG A 239 6.96 8.04 3.14
C ARG A 239 6.89 8.94 4.36
N LEU A 240 6.99 10.25 4.11
CA LEU A 240 7.26 11.26 5.13
C LEU A 240 6.26 12.42 5.05
N ASP A 241 6.05 13.07 6.19
CA ASP A 241 5.43 14.38 6.22
C ASP A 241 6.29 15.38 5.43
N VAL A 242 5.67 16.28 4.66
CA VAL A 242 6.43 17.19 3.79
C VAL A 242 7.31 18.17 4.54
N ALA A 243 6.87 18.68 5.70
CA ALA A 243 7.68 19.57 6.51
C ALA A 243 8.90 18.83 7.06
N ARG A 244 8.70 17.56 7.45
CA ARG A 244 9.80 16.68 7.86
C ARG A 244 10.79 16.42 6.73
N ALA A 245 10.31 16.10 5.52
CA ALA A 245 11.17 15.85 4.37
C ALA A 245 12.00 17.07 3.98
N ALA A 246 11.39 18.26 4.00
CA ALA A 246 12.05 19.52 3.69
C ALA A 246 13.09 19.95 4.75
N ALA A 247 12.95 19.49 6.00
CA ALA A 247 13.90 19.74 7.07
C ALA A 247 15.12 18.79 7.05
N LEU A 248 15.17 17.80 6.16
CA LEU A 248 16.30 16.89 6.08
C LEU A 248 17.56 17.59 5.55
N PRO A 249 18.75 17.26 6.08
CA PRO A 249 20.01 17.77 5.54
C PRO A 249 20.19 17.41 4.06
N GLY A 250 20.83 18.30 3.29
CA GLY A 250 21.09 18.08 1.87
C GLY A 250 21.88 16.79 1.58
N GLU A 251 22.84 16.44 2.44
CA GLU A 251 23.59 15.18 2.33
C GLU A 251 22.70 13.94 2.44
N ALA A 252 21.67 13.99 3.28
CA ALA A 252 20.70 12.91 3.40
C ALA A 252 19.80 12.86 2.15
N LEU A 253 19.33 14.02 1.66
CA LEU A 253 18.51 14.12 0.45
C LEU A 253 19.25 13.63 -0.81
N ALA A 254 20.55 13.86 -0.90
CA ALA A 254 21.41 13.40 -2.00
C ALA A 254 21.46 11.88 -2.16
N ARG A 255 21.07 11.12 -1.12
CA ARG A 255 21.03 9.65 -1.11
C ARG A 255 19.60 9.09 -1.15
N CYS A 256 18.61 9.96 -1.32
CA CYS A 256 17.23 9.57 -1.52
C CYS A 256 17.04 8.89 -2.88
N ARG A 257 16.32 7.76 -2.90
CA ARG A 257 15.96 6.97 -4.09
C ARG A 257 14.48 7.09 -4.44
N GLY A 258 13.66 7.64 -3.56
CA GLY A 258 12.23 7.77 -3.79
C GLY A 258 11.50 8.33 -2.58
N LEU A 259 10.50 9.18 -2.81
CA LEU A 259 9.79 9.87 -1.75
C LEU A 259 8.28 9.93 -2.02
N THR A 260 7.50 9.55 -1.01
CA THR A 260 6.07 9.83 -0.93
C THR A 260 5.82 10.86 0.18
N LEU A 261 5.34 12.03 -0.21
CA LEU A 261 5.04 13.15 0.66
C LEU A 261 3.60 13.05 1.15
N MET A 262 3.39 13.17 2.46
CA MET A 262 2.06 13.29 3.05
C MET A 262 1.71 14.77 3.19
N LEU A 263 0.63 15.17 2.52
CA LEU A 263 0.22 16.56 2.33
C LEU A 263 -1.23 16.74 2.80
N THR A 264 -1.58 17.94 3.25
CA THR A 264 -2.96 18.36 3.55
C THR A 264 -3.44 19.46 2.60
N ARG A 265 -2.50 20.24 2.05
CA ARG A 265 -2.77 21.33 1.11
C ARG A 265 -1.55 21.55 0.21
N VAL A 266 -1.77 22.00 -1.02
CA VAL A 266 -0.76 22.53 -1.94
C VAL A 266 -1.32 23.79 -2.60
N ASP A 267 -0.52 24.84 -2.73
CA ASP A 267 -0.90 26.04 -3.49
C ASP A 267 -0.14 26.17 -4.82
N PHE A 268 -0.59 27.08 -5.68
CA PHE A 268 -0.01 27.30 -7.02
C PHE A 268 1.47 27.73 -7.01
N LEU A 269 1.96 28.29 -5.90
CA LEU A 269 3.38 28.64 -5.73
C LEU A 269 4.25 27.41 -5.44
N GLY A 270 3.63 26.28 -5.12
CA GLY A 270 4.31 25.05 -4.74
C GLY A 270 4.61 24.97 -3.24
N VAL A 271 3.98 25.80 -2.41
CA VAL A 271 4.01 25.64 -0.96
C VAL A 271 3.01 24.56 -0.58
N ALA A 272 3.47 23.58 0.18
CA ALA A 272 2.66 22.46 0.62
C ALA A 272 2.65 22.34 2.14
N THR A 273 1.48 22.05 2.70
CA THR A 273 1.27 21.85 4.13
C THR A 273 1.25 20.37 4.46
N GLY A 274 1.96 19.98 5.52
CA GLY A 274 2.00 18.61 6.05
C GLY A 274 0.82 18.24 6.94
N LEU A 275 0.87 17.05 7.50
CA LEU A 275 -0.10 16.49 8.45
C LEU A 275 -0.07 17.15 9.82
N THR A 276 0.95 17.92 10.14
CA THR A 276 1.07 18.66 11.42
C THR A 276 0.80 20.16 11.26
N GLY A 277 0.43 20.61 10.05
CA GLY A 277 0.23 22.02 9.72
C GLY A 277 1.52 22.77 9.35
N GLY A 278 2.69 22.12 9.39
CA GLY A 278 3.95 22.71 8.92
C GLY A 278 3.98 22.85 7.40
N ALA A 279 4.50 23.97 6.89
CA ALA A 279 4.59 24.25 5.45
C ALA A 279 6.02 24.03 4.92
N ALA A 280 6.12 23.67 3.64
CA ALA A 280 7.38 23.49 2.92
C ALA A 280 7.25 23.86 1.45
N ASP A 281 8.34 24.35 0.86
CA ASP A 281 8.44 24.65 -0.57
C ASP A 281 8.82 23.39 -1.35
N LEU A 282 7.90 22.86 -2.15
CA LEU A 282 8.10 21.65 -2.94
C LEU A 282 9.17 21.83 -4.01
N ARG A 283 9.35 23.03 -4.56
CA ARG A 283 10.35 23.30 -5.60
C ARG A 283 11.74 23.26 -5.01
N ARG A 284 11.93 23.82 -3.81
CA ARG A 284 13.19 23.72 -3.06
C ARG A 284 13.50 22.28 -2.69
N LEU A 285 12.53 21.53 -2.16
CA LEU A 285 12.71 20.12 -1.85
C LEU A 285 13.09 19.33 -3.12
N ARG A 286 12.41 19.58 -4.25
CA ARG A 286 12.69 18.90 -5.51
C ARG A 286 14.11 19.19 -6.02
N ALA A 287 14.58 20.43 -5.89
CA ALA A 287 15.92 20.85 -6.30
C ALA A 287 17.03 20.23 -5.45
N ALA A 288 16.75 19.89 -4.18
CA ALA A 288 17.70 19.23 -3.29
C ALA A 288 17.80 17.71 -3.50
N LEU A 289 16.87 17.12 -4.25
CA LEU A 289 16.86 15.69 -4.57
C LEU A 289 17.64 15.39 -5.86
N PRO A 290 18.29 14.22 -5.97
CA PRO A 290 18.94 13.81 -7.21
C PRO A 290 17.98 13.82 -8.42
N PRO A 291 18.48 14.12 -9.63
CA PRO A 291 17.71 13.99 -10.87
C PRO A 291 17.13 12.58 -11.02
N GLY A 292 15.93 12.46 -11.57
CA GLY A 292 15.27 11.17 -11.79
C GLY A 292 14.63 10.53 -10.56
N VAL A 293 14.91 11.01 -9.34
CA VAL A 293 14.26 10.49 -8.13
C VAL A 293 12.74 10.70 -8.21
N PRO A 294 11.93 9.63 -8.07
CA PRO A 294 10.48 9.76 -8.05
C PRO A 294 10.01 10.46 -6.77
N VAL A 295 9.19 11.49 -6.96
CA VAL A 295 8.49 12.18 -5.87
C VAL A 295 6.99 12.09 -6.12
N THR A 296 6.27 11.63 -5.11
CA THR A 296 4.81 11.46 -5.14
C THR A 296 4.19 12.16 -3.94
N GLY A 297 2.93 12.59 -4.04
CA GLY A 297 2.19 13.28 -3.00
C GLY A 297 0.86 12.60 -2.70
N GLU A 298 0.65 12.22 -1.45
CA GLU A 298 -0.62 11.69 -0.94
C GLU A 298 -1.36 12.80 -0.18
N LEU A 299 -2.53 13.18 -0.69
CA LEU A 299 -3.33 14.26 -0.12
C LEU A 299 -4.30 13.72 0.95
N ALA A 300 -4.20 14.25 2.15
CA ALA A 300 -5.09 13.98 3.27
C ALA A 300 -6.18 15.07 3.34
N VAL A 301 -7.40 14.70 2.93
CA VAL A 301 -8.56 15.58 2.77
C VAL A 301 -9.31 15.76 4.09
N GLY A 302 -9.76 16.97 4.38
CA GLY A 302 -10.47 17.30 5.62
C GLY A 302 -9.54 17.65 6.78
N ALA A 303 -8.33 18.12 6.50
CA ALA A 303 -7.44 18.63 7.53
C ALA A 303 -7.99 19.94 8.14
N PRO A 304 -7.65 20.26 9.41
CA PRO A 304 -8.15 21.46 10.06
C PRO A 304 -7.88 22.75 9.27
N GLY A 305 -8.89 23.60 9.13
CA GLY A 305 -8.78 24.88 8.41
C GLY A 305 -8.61 24.76 6.89
N VAL A 306 -8.77 23.57 6.32
CA VAL A 306 -8.77 23.34 4.87
C VAL A 306 -10.22 23.21 4.39
N THR A 307 -10.64 24.13 3.52
CA THR A 307 -11.96 24.13 2.88
C THR A 307 -12.03 23.08 1.76
N ALA A 308 -13.24 22.73 1.33
CA ALA A 308 -13.45 21.85 0.18
C ALA A 308 -12.80 22.41 -1.10
N GLU A 309 -12.93 23.72 -1.34
CA GLU A 309 -12.32 24.41 -2.48
C GLU A 309 -10.79 24.30 -2.46
N ALA A 310 -10.15 24.57 -1.33
CA ALA A 310 -8.69 24.46 -1.21
C ALA A 310 -8.19 23.01 -1.36
N ALA A 311 -8.97 22.02 -0.89
CA ALA A 311 -8.65 20.61 -1.07
C ALA A 311 -8.79 20.18 -2.55
N GLU A 312 -9.82 20.66 -3.26
CA GLU A 312 -10.02 20.39 -4.68
C GLU A 312 -8.91 21.03 -5.53
N GLU A 313 -8.55 22.29 -5.26
CA GLU A 313 -7.43 22.97 -5.90
C GLU A 313 -6.11 22.21 -5.67
N SER A 314 -5.85 21.78 -4.43
CA SER A 314 -4.66 20.98 -4.09
C SER A 314 -4.59 19.68 -4.88
N ALA A 315 -5.75 19.02 -5.07
CA ALA A 315 -5.83 17.78 -5.82
C ALA A 315 -5.63 18.00 -7.33
N GLU A 316 -6.20 19.07 -7.91
CA GLU A 316 -5.94 19.46 -9.31
C GLU A 316 -4.45 19.78 -9.54
N LEU A 317 -3.82 20.54 -8.65
CA LEU A 317 -2.39 20.89 -8.74
C LEU A 317 -1.50 19.65 -8.65
N LEU A 318 -1.80 18.71 -7.75
CA LEU A 318 -1.08 17.44 -7.65
C LEU A 318 -1.29 16.56 -8.88
N ALA A 319 -2.53 16.48 -9.40
CA ALA A 319 -2.83 15.74 -10.62
C ALA A 319 -2.09 16.32 -11.83
N GLY A 320 -1.95 17.64 -11.90
CA GLY A 320 -1.16 18.35 -12.90
C GLY A 320 0.36 18.22 -12.74
N GLY A 321 0.86 17.54 -11.70
CA GLY A 321 2.28 17.30 -11.51
C GLY A 321 3.07 18.50 -10.98
N LEU A 322 2.42 19.40 -10.22
CA LEU A 322 3.06 20.62 -9.72
C LEU A 322 4.40 20.34 -9.02
N ALA A 323 5.43 21.13 -9.36
CA ALA A 323 6.79 20.98 -8.85
C ALA A 323 7.43 19.59 -9.12
N GLY A 324 6.92 18.84 -10.11
CA GLY A 324 7.38 17.50 -10.43
C GLY A 324 6.91 16.43 -9.42
N VAL A 325 5.91 16.74 -8.60
CA VAL A 325 5.30 15.82 -7.63
C VAL A 325 4.07 15.17 -8.26
N ARG A 326 4.06 13.84 -8.34
CA ARG A 326 2.96 13.07 -8.92
C ARG A 326 1.92 12.68 -7.86
N PRO A 327 0.64 12.47 -8.20
CA PRO A 327 -0.34 12.02 -7.23
C PRO A 327 -0.03 10.58 -6.79
N ALA A 328 0.05 10.36 -5.47
CA ALA A 328 0.16 9.04 -4.83
C ALA A 328 -1.18 8.54 -4.27
N GLY A 329 -2.21 9.40 -4.29
CA GLY A 329 -3.57 9.07 -3.85
C GLY A 329 -4.17 10.15 -2.97
N VAL A 330 -5.42 9.93 -2.59
CA VAL A 330 -6.17 10.76 -1.65
C VAL A 330 -6.70 9.90 -0.51
N ARG A 331 -6.76 10.46 0.70
CA ARG A 331 -7.32 9.77 1.87
C ARG A 331 -7.98 10.74 2.82
N PRO A 332 -8.86 10.28 3.73
CA PRO A 332 -9.29 11.14 4.82
C PRO A 332 -8.10 11.52 5.71
N TYR A 333 -8.06 12.79 6.10
CA TYR A 333 -7.20 13.26 7.15
C TYR A 333 -7.64 12.65 8.49
N ARG A 334 -6.66 12.19 9.26
CA ARG A 334 -6.87 11.64 10.59
C ARG A 334 -5.86 12.30 11.52
N MET A 335 -6.35 13.09 12.49
CA MET A 335 -5.49 13.77 13.45
C MET A 335 -4.98 12.77 14.47
N ALA A 336 -3.67 12.55 14.55
CA ALA A 336 -3.13 11.64 15.56
C ALA A 336 -3.36 12.22 16.96
N VAL A 337 -3.76 11.38 17.92
CA VAL A 337 -4.11 11.79 19.30
C VAL A 337 -3.04 12.70 19.93
N ARG A 338 -1.77 12.46 19.62
CA ARG A 338 -0.61 13.19 20.17
C ARG A 338 0.11 14.11 19.18
N ALA A 339 -0.32 14.18 17.92
CA ALA A 339 0.36 15.06 16.95
C ALA A 339 0.09 16.52 17.31
N PRO A 340 1.08 17.43 17.26
CA PRO A 340 0.80 18.86 17.30
C PRO A 340 0.11 19.30 16.00
N TRP A 341 -0.69 20.36 16.08
CA TRP A 341 -1.21 21.04 14.91
C TRP A 341 -0.83 22.52 15.03
N THR A 342 0.04 22.99 14.15
CA THR A 342 0.70 24.29 14.29
C THR A 342 -0.15 25.47 13.82
N ALA A 343 -1.13 25.23 12.95
CA ALA A 343 -2.08 26.25 12.51
C ALA A 343 -3.25 26.29 13.51
N GLY A 344 -3.22 27.17 14.50
CA GLY A 344 -4.13 27.18 15.66
C GLY A 344 -5.64 27.11 15.35
N GLY A 345 -6.47 26.93 16.40
CA GLY A 345 -7.94 26.90 16.27
C GLY A 345 -8.54 25.50 16.13
N VAL A 346 -7.90 24.46 16.68
CA VAL A 346 -8.42 23.09 16.66
C VAL A 346 -8.90 22.67 18.05
N LEU A 347 -10.17 22.30 18.14
CA LEU A 347 -10.73 21.66 19.34
C LEU A 347 -10.70 20.15 19.15
N ARG A 348 -10.00 19.43 20.03
CA ARG A 348 -9.94 17.96 20.01
C ARG A 348 -11.01 17.36 20.90
N ARG A 349 -11.64 16.29 20.43
CA ARG A 349 -12.59 15.51 21.21
C ARG A 349 -11.91 14.24 21.73
N PRO A 350 -12.17 13.84 22.99
CA PRO A 350 -11.62 12.60 23.51
C PRO A 350 -12.03 11.41 22.63
N PRO A 351 -11.23 10.33 22.58
CA PRO A 351 -11.64 9.10 21.94
C PRO A 351 -13.01 8.63 22.42
N ARG A 352 -13.79 8.02 21.51
CA ARG A 352 -15.09 7.43 21.86
C ARG A 352 -14.92 6.35 22.93
N ALA A 353 -15.92 6.22 23.80
CA ALA A 353 -15.93 5.14 24.79
C ALA A 353 -15.78 3.77 24.11
N GLY A 354 -14.90 2.91 24.63
CA GLY A 354 -14.60 1.60 24.05
C GLY A 354 -13.52 1.59 22.95
N HIS A 355 -13.04 2.76 22.50
CA HIS A 355 -11.91 2.89 21.57
C HIS A 355 -10.58 3.07 22.34
N ASP A 356 -10.19 2.06 23.12
CA ASP A 356 -9.00 2.10 23.98
C ASP A 356 -7.66 2.05 23.22
N LEU A 357 -7.71 1.74 21.92
CA LEU A 357 -6.61 1.78 20.95
C LEU A 357 -6.76 2.90 19.91
N ALA A 358 -7.58 3.91 20.19
CA ALA A 358 -7.73 5.07 19.31
C ALA A 358 -6.37 5.68 18.93
N ARG A 359 -6.13 5.72 17.61
CA ARG A 359 -4.92 6.31 17.02
C ARG A 359 -5.17 7.76 16.64
N TRP A 360 -6.43 8.06 16.36
CA TRP A 360 -6.90 9.33 15.87
C TRP A 360 -7.89 9.95 16.85
N THR A 361 -8.03 11.27 16.78
CA THR A 361 -8.99 12.03 17.58
C THR A 361 -9.91 12.77 16.63
N GLU A 362 -11.20 12.76 16.95
CA GLU A 362 -12.13 13.68 16.32
C GLU A 362 -11.76 15.11 16.69
N PHE A 363 -12.02 16.05 15.79
CA PHE A 363 -11.73 17.44 16.02
C PHE A 363 -12.73 18.34 15.31
N ASP A 364 -12.86 19.55 15.82
CA ASP A 364 -13.56 20.65 15.17
C ASP A 364 -12.56 21.77 14.89
N ALA A 365 -12.66 22.39 13.73
CA ALA A 365 -11.84 23.53 13.33
C ALA A 365 -12.65 24.50 12.46
N PRO A 366 -12.54 25.81 12.68
CA PRO A 366 -13.20 26.81 11.83
C PRO A 366 -12.81 26.63 10.36
N GLY A 367 -13.79 26.70 9.46
CA GLY A 367 -13.58 26.56 8.02
C GLY A 367 -13.13 25.16 7.56
N GLY A 368 -13.18 24.15 8.44
CA GLY A 368 -12.94 22.76 8.08
C GLY A 368 -14.14 22.13 7.35
N MET A 369 -13.84 21.13 6.53
CA MET A 369 -14.86 20.33 5.84
C MET A 369 -15.66 19.46 6.82
N SER A 370 -16.95 19.28 6.52
CA SER A 370 -17.77 18.21 7.08
C SER A 370 -17.33 16.83 6.56
N GLN A 371 -17.73 15.76 7.26
CA GLN A 371 -17.42 14.38 6.85
C GLN A 371 -18.02 14.01 5.49
N ASP A 372 -19.20 14.54 5.17
CA ASP A 372 -19.87 14.30 3.88
C ASP A 372 -19.11 14.95 2.73
N GLU A 373 -18.64 16.19 2.90
CA GLU A 373 -17.79 16.87 1.92
C GLU A 373 -16.49 16.11 1.68
N VAL A 374 -15.84 15.63 2.76
CA VAL A 374 -14.63 14.81 2.64
C VAL A 374 -14.92 13.54 1.83
N THR A 375 -16.02 12.85 2.14
CA THR A 375 -16.40 11.61 1.45
C THR A 375 -16.68 11.84 -0.03
N ILE A 376 -17.41 12.91 -0.37
CA ILE A 376 -17.73 13.27 -1.76
C ILE A 376 -16.46 13.58 -2.55
N LEU A 377 -15.55 14.39 -1.98
CA LEU A 377 -14.31 14.78 -2.64
C LEU A 377 -13.41 13.56 -2.85
N LEU A 378 -13.25 12.71 -1.83
CA LEU A 378 -12.47 11.49 -1.94
C LEU A 378 -12.99 10.57 -3.04
N ARG A 379 -14.30 10.32 -3.09
CA ARG A 379 -14.89 9.47 -4.13
C ARG A 379 -14.61 10.03 -5.53
N ARG A 380 -14.85 11.32 -5.73
CA ARG A 380 -14.61 12.01 -7.00
C ARG A 380 -13.15 11.89 -7.46
N TRP A 381 -12.21 12.10 -6.54
CA TRP A 381 -10.77 12.09 -6.87
C TRP A 381 -10.21 10.67 -7.03
N LEU A 382 -10.69 9.70 -6.26
CA LEU A 382 -10.32 8.30 -6.48
C LEU A 382 -10.75 7.78 -7.86
N GLU A 383 -11.86 8.28 -8.40
CA GLU A 383 -12.30 7.99 -9.78
C GLU A 383 -11.47 8.72 -10.85
N ARG A 384 -10.98 9.93 -10.54
CA ARG A 384 -10.29 10.83 -11.47
C ARG A 384 -8.77 10.70 -11.55
N LEU A 385 -8.12 10.00 -10.62
CA LEU A 385 -6.65 9.87 -10.60
C LEU A 385 -6.20 8.54 -11.25
N PRO A 386 -6.03 8.48 -12.59
CA PRO A 386 -5.44 7.32 -13.22
C PRO A 386 -3.97 7.17 -12.80
N GLY A 387 -3.48 5.94 -12.71
CA GLY A 387 -2.06 5.67 -12.47
C GLY A 387 -1.56 5.86 -11.03
N VAL A 388 -2.45 6.10 -10.06
CA VAL A 388 -2.07 6.11 -8.64
C VAL A 388 -1.52 4.75 -8.22
N PRO A 389 -0.39 4.68 -7.48
CA PRO A 389 0.17 3.42 -7.04
C PRO A 389 -0.81 2.59 -6.20
N ALA A 390 -0.65 1.28 -6.22
CA ALA A 390 -1.43 0.36 -5.42
C ALA A 390 -1.09 0.44 -3.92
N GLY A 391 -1.71 1.39 -3.22
CA GLY A 391 -1.60 1.53 -1.77
C GLY A 391 -0.27 2.10 -1.28
N ARG A 392 -0.09 2.06 0.04
CA ARG A 392 1.01 2.72 0.76
C ARG A 392 2.20 1.78 1.00
N LEU A 393 2.75 1.23 -0.07
CA LEU A 393 3.90 0.31 -0.05
C LEU A 393 5.20 1.00 -0.46
N ALA A 394 6.33 0.50 0.04
CA ALA A 394 7.65 1.07 -0.21
C ALA A 394 8.06 1.05 -1.69
N ALA A 395 7.72 -0.03 -2.41
CA ALA A 395 7.97 -0.11 -3.85
C ALA A 395 7.33 1.05 -4.62
N CYS A 396 6.15 1.52 -4.20
CA CYS A 396 5.45 2.62 -4.85
C CYS A 396 6.23 3.95 -4.76
N SER A 397 7.07 4.12 -3.74
CA SER A 397 7.89 5.33 -3.57
C SER A 397 9.15 5.32 -4.42
N VAL A 398 9.69 4.14 -4.76
CA VAL A 398 10.86 3.98 -5.64
C VAL A 398 10.48 3.68 -7.08
N ALA A 399 9.22 3.36 -7.36
CA ALA A 399 8.69 3.20 -8.70
C ALA A 399 8.76 4.54 -9.46
N GLY A 400 9.77 4.66 -10.33
CA GLY A 400 9.85 5.72 -11.32
C GLY A 400 8.62 5.75 -12.23
N PRO A 401 8.37 6.84 -12.98
CA PRO A 401 7.40 6.81 -14.07
C PRO A 401 7.71 5.59 -14.95
N ALA A 402 6.69 4.81 -15.29
CA ALA A 402 6.83 3.92 -16.44
C ALA A 402 7.36 4.78 -17.58
N ALA A 403 8.39 4.32 -18.29
CA ALA A 403 8.88 5.03 -19.45
C ALA A 403 7.66 5.43 -20.29
N PRO A 404 7.55 6.70 -20.72
CA PRO A 404 6.41 7.09 -21.54
C PRO A 404 6.37 6.14 -22.72
N GLY A 405 5.32 5.31 -22.76
CA GLY A 405 5.04 4.49 -23.93
C GLY A 405 4.87 5.43 -25.13
N PRO A 406 5.01 4.91 -26.35
CA PRO A 406 4.74 5.69 -27.55
C PRO A 406 3.38 6.41 -27.41
N PRO A 407 3.28 7.69 -27.82
CA PRO A 407 2.03 8.45 -27.73
C PRO A 407 0.93 7.74 -28.53
N GLY A 408 -0.14 7.35 -27.83
CA GLY A 408 -1.25 6.54 -28.31
C GLY A 408 -2.03 5.99 -27.11
N ALA A 409 -3.22 5.40 -27.34
CA ALA A 409 -4.03 4.79 -26.27
C ALA A 409 -3.22 3.67 -25.59
N ALA A 410 -2.54 4.02 -24.49
CA ALA A 410 -1.56 3.15 -23.87
C ALA A 410 -2.31 2.12 -23.05
N TRP A 411 -2.13 0.85 -23.41
CA TRP A 411 -2.62 -0.29 -22.64
C TRP A 411 -2.26 -0.13 -21.15
N ASP A 412 -3.24 -0.23 -20.25
CA ASP A 412 -2.93 -0.20 -18.83
C ASP A 412 -2.30 -1.55 -18.42
N PRO A 413 -1.09 -1.56 -17.84
CA PRO A 413 -0.37 -2.78 -17.47
C PRO A 413 -1.10 -3.65 -16.44
N CYS A 414 -2.07 -3.08 -15.71
CA CYS A 414 -2.94 -3.80 -14.78
C CYS A 414 -4.12 -4.49 -15.48
N THR A 415 -4.16 -4.48 -16.82
CA THR A 415 -5.17 -5.16 -17.62
C THR A 415 -4.68 -6.51 -18.12
N GLU A 416 -5.57 -7.50 -18.09
CA GLU A 416 -5.41 -8.79 -18.74
C GLU A 416 -6.63 -9.20 -19.55
N VAL A 417 -6.39 -9.96 -20.63
CA VAL A 417 -7.45 -10.61 -21.40
C VAL A 417 -7.56 -12.06 -20.93
N VAL A 418 -8.70 -12.43 -20.35
CA VAL A 418 -8.92 -13.76 -19.75
C VAL A 418 -10.24 -14.37 -20.21
N ALA A 419 -10.28 -15.70 -20.29
CA ALA A 419 -11.50 -16.45 -20.57
C ALA A 419 -12.24 -16.83 -19.27
N GLY A 420 -13.57 -16.85 -19.30
CA GLY A 420 -14.37 -17.25 -18.15
C GLY A 420 -15.87 -17.01 -18.35
N ALA A 421 -16.67 -17.29 -17.32
CA ALA A 421 -18.05 -16.83 -17.27
C ALA A 421 -18.10 -15.34 -16.89
N GLY A 422 -18.93 -14.56 -17.57
CA GLY A 422 -19.06 -13.12 -17.33
C GLY A 422 -20.11 -12.77 -16.28
N PRO A 423 -20.04 -11.54 -15.71
CA PRO A 423 -21.11 -10.98 -14.89
C PRO A 423 -22.36 -10.63 -15.72
N ASP A 424 -22.29 -10.69 -17.05
CA ASP A 424 -23.37 -10.33 -17.98
C ASP A 424 -24.42 -11.43 -18.21
N GLY A 425 -24.24 -12.61 -17.59
CA GLY A 425 -25.17 -13.74 -17.70
C GLY A 425 -25.16 -14.45 -19.07
N ARG A 426 -24.32 -14.03 -20.02
CA ARG A 426 -24.29 -14.57 -21.40
C ARG A 426 -23.41 -15.82 -21.56
N GLY A 427 -23.22 -16.58 -20.49
CA GLY A 427 -22.36 -17.76 -20.47
C GLY A 427 -20.86 -17.45 -20.59
N PRO A 428 -20.02 -18.45 -20.96
CA PRO A 428 -18.58 -18.25 -21.13
C PRO A 428 -18.22 -17.25 -22.24
N GLY A 429 -17.07 -16.60 -22.13
CA GLY A 429 -16.54 -15.66 -23.10
C GLY A 429 -15.12 -15.19 -22.74
N THR A 430 -14.61 -14.23 -23.51
CA THR A 430 -13.32 -13.59 -23.26
C THR A 430 -13.54 -12.16 -22.79
N PHE A 431 -12.81 -11.76 -21.77
CA PHE A 431 -12.98 -10.48 -21.09
C PHE A 431 -11.65 -9.76 -20.98
N ALA A 432 -11.63 -8.45 -21.25
CA ALA A 432 -10.57 -7.58 -20.76
C ALA A 432 -10.92 -7.17 -19.33
N VAL A 433 -10.03 -7.43 -18.38
CA VAL A 433 -10.23 -7.21 -16.95
C VAL A 433 -9.13 -6.30 -16.45
N ASN A 434 -9.49 -5.18 -15.85
CA ASN A 434 -8.54 -4.23 -15.30
C ASN A 434 -8.54 -4.29 -13.78
N LEU A 435 -7.41 -4.68 -13.18
CA LEU A 435 -7.28 -4.83 -11.73
C LEU A 435 -7.27 -3.50 -10.97
N ARG A 436 -7.03 -2.37 -11.65
CA ARG A 436 -7.05 -1.04 -11.02
C ARG A 436 -8.48 -0.57 -10.81
N SER A 437 -9.33 -0.68 -11.83
CA SER A 437 -10.74 -0.27 -11.79
C SER A 437 -11.66 -1.34 -11.20
N GLY A 438 -11.22 -2.60 -11.17
CA GLY A 438 -12.06 -3.75 -10.82
C GLY A 438 -13.14 -4.04 -11.86
N ARG A 439 -13.04 -3.43 -13.06
CA ARG A 439 -14.03 -3.57 -14.14
C ARG A 439 -13.61 -4.61 -15.16
N SER A 440 -14.60 -5.13 -15.88
CA SER A 440 -14.38 -6.05 -16.99
C SER A 440 -15.30 -5.71 -18.16
N ILE A 441 -14.84 -5.96 -19.38
CA ILE A 441 -15.65 -5.86 -20.59
C ILE A 441 -15.56 -7.16 -21.40
N ARG A 442 -16.72 -7.70 -21.82
CA ARG A 442 -16.76 -8.85 -22.74
C ARG A 442 -16.28 -8.40 -24.11
N LEU A 443 -15.32 -9.12 -24.66
CA LEU A 443 -14.84 -8.91 -26.02
C LEU A 443 -15.66 -9.77 -27.00
N HIS A 444 -16.00 -9.18 -28.15
CA HIS A 444 -16.48 -9.96 -29.29
C HIS A 444 -15.35 -10.88 -29.78
N HIS A 445 -15.66 -12.09 -30.23
CA HIS A 445 -14.64 -13.09 -30.59
C HIS A 445 -13.63 -12.57 -31.64
N LEU A 446 -14.07 -11.78 -32.61
CA LEU A 446 -13.21 -11.14 -33.62
C LEU A 446 -12.26 -10.07 -33.05
N LEU A 447 -12.57 -9.52 -31.87
CA LEU A 447 -11.78 -8.46 -31.23
C LEU A 447 -10.76 -9.00 -30.22
N VAL A 448 -10.83 -10.29 -29.86
CA VAL A 448 -9.94 -10.89 -28.84
C VAL A 448 -8.46 -10.76 -29.25
N ALA A 449 -8.10 -11.21 -30.45
CA ALA A 449 -6.71 -11.17 -30.90
C ALA A 449 -6.18 -9.73 -31.10
N PRO A 450 -6.93 -8.79 -31.74
CA PRO A 450 -6.57 -7.38 -31.76
C PRO A 450 -6.34 -6.77 -30.38
N VAL A 451 -7.28 -6.95 -29.45
CA VAL A 451 -7.20 -6.33 -28.11
C VAL A 451 -6.09 -6.94 -27.28
N SER A 452 -5.84 -8.25 -27.38
CA SER A 452 -4.73 -8.91 -26.67
C SER A 452 -3.37 -8.40 -27.15
N ARG A 453 -3.25 -8.03 -28.44
CA ARG A 453 -2.01 -7.48 -29.00
C ARG A 453 -1.76 -6.03 -28.60
N LEU A 454 -2.77 -5.27 -28.16
CA LEU A 454 -2.60 -3.87 -27.75
C LEU A 454 -1.59 -3.67 -26.62
N ALA A 455 -1.39 -4.69 -25.78
CA ALA A 455 -0.37 -4.65 -24.74
C ALA A 455 1.07 -4.52 -25.28
N ALA A 456 1.32 -5.00 -26.51
CA ALA A 456 2.63 -5.00 -27.16
C ALA A 456 2.69 -4.08 -28.39
N ASP A 457 1.55 -3.80 -29.02
CA ASP A 457 1.45 -3.04 -30.27
C ASP A 457 0.30 -2.01 -30.19
N PRO A 458 0.60 -0.70 -30.06
CA PRO A 458 -0.42 0.35 -30.01
C PRO A 458 -1.22 0.48 -31.32
N HIS A 459 -0.71 -0.06 -32.43
CA HIS A 459 -1.36 -0.06 -33.75
C HIS A 459 -2.23 -1.30 -34.00
N ALA A 460 -2.38 -2.18 -33.00
CA ALA A 460 -3.10 -3.44 -33.17
C ALA A 460 -4.57 -3.28 -33.60
N LEU A 461 -5.18 -2.10 -33.43
CA LEU A 461 -6.54 -1.79 -33.87
C LEU A 461 -6.64 -1.10 -35.24
N ASP A 462 -5.54 -0.81 -35.92
CA ASP A 462 -5.55 0.02 -37.15
C ASP A 462 -6.21 -0.63 -38.36
N HIS A 463 -6.40 -1.95 -38.33
CA HIS A 463 -7.16 -2.69 -39.34
C HIS A 463 -8.68 -2.56 -39.19
N LEU A 464 -9.18 -1.96 -38.10
CA LEU A 464 -10.61 -1.74 -37.88
C LEU A 464 -11.07 -0.45 -38.58
N ALA A 465 -12.31 -0.47 -39.07
CA ALA A 465 -12.95 0.74 -39.59
C ALA A 465 -13.05 1.83 -38.50
N GLU A 466 -12.83 3.09 -38.87
CA GLU A 466 -12.73 4.21 -37.92
C GLU A 466 -13.91 4.34 -36.93
N PRO A 467 -15.18 4.16 -37.32
CA PRO A 467 -16.28 4.17 -36.35
C PRO A 467 -16.19 3.04 -35.32
N ALA A 468 -15.78 1.84 -35.74
CA ALA A 468 -15.64 0.68 -34.86
C ALA A 468 -14.43 0.84 -33.92
N ARG A 469 -13.31 1.37 -34.43
CA ARG A 469 -12.12 1.71 -33.64
C ARG A 469 -12.46 2.70 -32.55
N ARG A 470 -13.11 3.83 -32.88
CA ARG A 470 -13.50 4.85 -31.89
C ARG A 470 -14.43 4.30 -30.81
N ARG A 471 -15.42 3.51 -31.19
CA ARG A 471 -16.34 2.88 -30.23
C ARG A 471 -15.60 1.93 -29.30
N LEU A 472 -14.78 1.03 -29.83
CA LEU A 472 -14.00 0.08 -29.04
C LEU A 472 -13.04 0.80 -28.09
N THR A 473 -12.32 1.81 -28.57
CA THR A 473 -11.42 2.62 -27.72
C THR A 473 -12.17 3.31 -26.60
N ALA A 474 -13.36 3.88 -26.86
CA ALA A 474 -14.20 4.48 -25.82
C ALA A 474 -14.69 3.45 -24.78
N GLU A 475 -15.11 2.26 -25.23
CA GLU A 475 -15.53 1.17 -24.34
C GLU A 475 -14.37 0.63 -23.49
N LEU A 476 -13.17 0.47 -24.09
CA LEU A 476 -11.96 0.06 -23.38
C LEU A 476 -11.48 1.13 -22.38
N ALA A 477 -11.53 2.42 -22.75
CA ALA A 477 -11.21 3.53 -21.84
C ALA A 477 -12.21 3.60 -20.67
N ALA A 478 -13.50 3.43 -20.92
CA ALA A 478 -14.53 3.39 -19.85
C ALA A 478 -14.34 2.22 -18.87
N ALA A 479 -13.81 1.09 -19.37
CA ALA A 479 -13.41 -0.05 -18.54
C ALA A 479 -12.06 0.16 -17.81
N GLY A 480 -11.32 1.23 -18.13
CA GLY A 480 -9.99 1.51 -17.60
C GLY A 480 -8.87 0.66 -18.22
N VAL A 481 -9.14 0.01 -19.36
CA VAL A 481 -8.19 -0.84 -20.10
C VAL A 481 -7.16 0.01 -20.85
N LEU A 482 -7.56 1.19 -21.32
CA LEU A 482 -6.70 2.17 -21.97
C LEU A 482 -6.56 3.41 -21.08
N ARG A 483 -5.37 4.03 -21.12
CA ARG A 483 -5.04 5.28 -20.43
C ARG A 483 -5.28 6.52 -21.27
#